data_AF-A0A1Z5HC94-F1
#
_entry.id   AF-A0A1Z5HC94-F1
#
_cell.length_a   1.000
_cell.length_b   1.000
_cell.length_c   1.000
_cell.angle_alpha   90.00
_cell.angle_beta   90.00
_cell.angle_gamma   90.00
#
_symmetry.space_group_name_H-M   'P 1'
#
loop_
_entity.id
_entity.type
_entity.pdbx_description
1 polymer ?
#
loop_
_entity_poly.entity_id
_entity_poly.type
_entity_poly.pdbx_seq_one_letter_code
_entity_poly.pdbx_strand_id
1 'polypeptide(L)'
;MSDEEYATFLFYFQETDCAYTFKLGDTGFGGGTVFYVTDEGRHGMEYAPFELEKAAWGCEGRKIQGTEEKGIGFGWQNTQYLRKAGCSPMVKQLDKINYNGYTDWFIGSIDEMSLFIKSIEVPKFEGDLSFYWSSSQHDDPYWNDYGINAYVVHFFRPSYLYHSVKGRQVKTVPFRNF
;
A
#
# COMPACT_ATOMS: atom_id res chain seq x y z
N MET A 1 -11.45 -25.17 11.17
CA MET A 1 -11.43 -23.74 10.86
C MET A 1 -10.32 -23.54 9.85
N SER A 2 -10.65 -23.10 8.64
CA SER A 2 -9.67 -22.72 7.61
C SER A 2 -9.02 -21.37 7.96
N ASP A 3 -7.93 -21.02 7.28
CA ASP A 3 -7.27 -19.72 7.45
C ASP A 3 -8.22 -18.56 7.11
N GLU A 4 -9.10 -18.73 6.12
CA GLU A 4 -10.13 -17.74 5.72
C GLU A 4 -11.24 -17.59 6.77
N GLU A 5 -11.69 -18.70 7.37
CA GLU A 5 -12.67 -18.68 8.47
C GLU A 5 -12.08 -17.99 9.71
N TYR A 6 -10.78 -18.20 9.98
CA TYR A 6 -10.08 -17.54 11.08
C TYR A 6 -9.87 -16.05 10.83
N ALA A 7 -9.46 -15.67 9.61
CA ALA A 7 -9.35 -14.28 9.19
C ALA A 7 -10.67 -13.51 9.35
N THR A 8 -11.77 -14.15 8.93
CA THR A 8 -13.12 -13.59 9.09
C THR A 8 -13.50 -13.42 10.56
N PHE A 9 -13.20 -14.42 11.41
CA PHE A 9 -13.44 -14.32 12.84
C PHE A 9 -12.69 -13.14 13.47
N LEU A 10 -11.41 -12.95 13.14
CA LEU A 10 -10.58 -11.88 13.68
C LEU A 10 -11.12 -10.49 13.31
N PHE A 11 -11.64 -10.33 12.09
CA PHE A 11 -12.29 -9.08 11.67
C PHE A 11 -13.48 -8.73 12.58
N TYR A 12 -14.40 -9.68 12.81
CA TYR A 12 -15.54 -9.42 13.70
C TYR A 12 -15.15 -9.30 15.17
N PHE A 13 -14.09 -10.01 15.60
CA PHE A 13 -13.58 -9.93 16.97
C PHE A 13 -13.07 -8.52 17.30
N GLN A 14 -12.46 -7.81 16.34
CA GLN A 14 -11.97 -6.44 16.55
C GLN A 14 -13.08 -5.40 16.76
N GLU A 15 -14.31 -5.70 16.36
CA GLU A 15 -15.48 -4.84 16.59
C GLU A 15 -16.09 -5.02 18.00
N THR A 16 -15.47 -5.85 18.85
CA THR A 16 -15.95 -6.12 20.21
C THR A 16 -15.15 -5.35 21.26
N ASP A 17 -15.66 -5.26 22.48
CA ASP A 17 -14.94 -4.68 23.63
C ASP A 17 -13.67 -5.46 24.02
N CYS A 18 -13.51 -6.68 23.47
CA CYS A 18 -12.36 -7.56 23.71
C CYS A 18 -11.29 -7.45 22.61
N ALA A 19 -11.40 -6.46 21.72
CA ALA A 19 -10.46 -6.16 20.63
C ALA A 19 -8.99 -6.29 21.05
N TYR A 20 -8.19 -6.91 20.18
CA TYR A 20 -6.75 -6.97 20.41
C TYR A 20 -6.12 -5.64 20.00
N THR A 21 -5.41 -5.00 20.92
CA THR A 21 -4.73 -3.73 20.66
C THR A 21 -3.30 -3.98 20.20
N PHE A 22 -2.97 -3.48 19.00
CA PHE A 22 -1.63 -3.50 18.45
C PHE A 22 -0.85 -2.22 18.79
N LYS A 23 0.47 -2.37 18.84
CA LYS A 23 1.45 -1.28 18.87
C LYS A 23 2.25 -1.30 17.57
N LEU A 24 2.91 -0.17 17.28
CA LEU A 24 3.90 -0.11 16.21
C LEU A 24 4.95 -1.20 16.46
N GLY A 25 5.23 -1.99 15.42
CA GLY A 25 6.18 -3.11 15.47
C GLY A 25 5.63 -4.47 15.79
N ASP A 26 4.39 -4.53 16.28
CA ASP A 26 3.73 -5.81 16.46
C ASP A 26 3.54 -6.52 15.11
N THR A 27 3.41 -7.84 15.18
CA THR A 27 2.96 -8.64 14.05
C THR A 27 1.43 -8.57 13.97
N GLY A 28 0.91 -7.96 12.91
CA GLY A 28 -0.53 -7.86 12.66
C GLY A 28 -1.14 -9.21 12.26
N PHE A 29 -2.47 -9.25 12.13
CA PHE A 29 -3.16 -10.51 11.83
C PHE A 29 -2.79 -11.12 10.48
N GLY A 30 -2.43 -10.29 9.50
CA GLY A 30 -1.92 -10.74 8.21
C GLY A 30 -0.49 -11.27 8.27
N GLY A 31 0.18 -11.21 9.42
CA GLY A 31 1.59 -11.52 9.59
C GLY A 31 2.53 -10.43 9.06
N GLY A 32 2.00 -9.24 8.79
CA GLY A 32 2.78 -8.07 8.48
C GLY A 32 3.26 -7.36 9.75
N THR A 33 4.06 -6.31 9.57
CA THR A 33 4.49 -5.45 10.68
C THR A 33 3.59 -4.23 10.76
N VAL A 34 3.06 -3.96 11.94
CA VAL A 34 2.18 -2.81 12.21
C VAL A 34 3.00 -1.52 12.15
N PHE A 35 2.62 -0.59 11.27
CA PHE A 35 3.32 0.69 11.09
C PHE A 35 2.41 1.91 11.31
N TYR A 36 1.11 1.69 11.50
CA TYR A 36 0.14 2.73 11.80
C TYR A 36 -0.96 2.14 12.67
N VAL A 37 -1.37 2.89 13.70
CA VAL A 37 -2.43 2.50 14.64
C VAL A 37 -3.39 3.65 14.87
N THR A 38 -4.65 3.31 15.07
CA THR A 38 -5.78 4.17 15.39
C THR A 38 -6.60 3.52 16.49
N ASP A 39 -7.53 4.25 17.09
CA ASP A 39 -8.46 3.73 18.10
C ASP A 39 -7.75 2.95 19.21
N GLU A 40 -6.71 3.56 19.77
CA GLU A 40 -5.87 3.00 20.85
C GLU A 40 -5.20 1.66 20.49
N GLY A 41 -5.01 1.39 19.21
CA GLY A 41 -4.37 0.18 18.70
C GLY A 41 -5.34 -0.89 18.18
N ARG A 42 -6.66 -0.67 18.30
CA ARG A 42 -7.65 -1.65 17.82
C ARG A 42 -7.68 -1.78 16.30
N HIS A 43 -7.41 -0.68 15.60
CA HIS A 43 -7.37 -0.64 14.15
C HIS A 43 -6.07 -0.05 13.65
N GLY A 44 -5.69 -0.37 12.42
CA GLY A 44 -4.48 0.20 11.85
C GLY A 44 -4.10 -0.38 10.50
N MET A 45 -2.82 -0.25 10.17
CA MET A 45 -2.24 -0.81 8.97
C MET A 45 -0.96 -1.60 9.28
N GLU A 46 -0.83 -2.71 8.58
CA GLU A 46 0.38 -3.54 8.55
C GLU A 46 0.95 -3.57 7.13
N TYR A 47 2.27 -3.65 7.00
CA TYR A 47 2.93 -3.91 5.72
C TYR A 47 3.40 -5.36 5.65
N ALA A 48 3.30 -5.96 4.46
CA ALA A 48 3.69 -7.34 4.23
C ALA A 48 5.21 -7.53 4.45
N PRO A 49 5.66 -8.73 4.90
CA PRO A 49 7.08 -9.01 5.12
C PRO A 49 7.89 -9.20 3.81
N PHE A 50 7.32 -8.83 2.67
CA PHE A 50 7.91 -8.96 1.34
C PHE A 50 7.49 -7.80 0.45
N GLU A 51 8.25 -7.59 -0.62
CA GLU A 51 7.97 -6.60 -1.66
C GLU A 51 7.39 -7.30 -2.88
N LEU A 52 6.66 -6.55 -3.71
CA LEU A 52 6.35 -7.00 -5.06
C LEU A 52 7.56 -6.88 -5.97
N GLU A 53 7.61 -7.74 -6.99
CA GLU A 53 8.60 -7.60 -8.06
C GLU A 53 8.40 -6.26 -8.79
N LYS A 54 9.51 -5.72 -9.33
CA LYS A 54 9.45 -4.44 -10.04
C LYS A 54 8.39 -4.50 -11.13
N ALA A 55 7.48 -3.53 -11.12
CA ALA A 55 6.38 -3.43 -12.06
C ALA A 55 6.16 -1.99 -12.49
N ALA A 56 5.55 -1.80 -13.64
CA ALA A 56 4.96 -0.51 -13.99
C ALA A 56 3.78 -0.21 -13.07
N TRP A 57 3.58 1.08 -12.75
CA TRP A 57 2.33 1.55 -12.15
C TRP A 57 1.15 1.23 -13.08
N GLY A 58 1.40 1.35 -14.39
CA GLY A 58 0.49 0.97 -15.47
C GLY A 58 -0.35 2.14 -15.99
N CYS A 59 -1.19 1.87 -16.99
CA CYS A 59 -2.13 2.87 -17.53
C CYS A 59 -1.43 4.18 -17.96
N GLU A 60 -0.27 4.08 -18.62
CA GLU A 60 0.50 5.22 -19.10
C GLU A 60 -0.31 6.06 -20.11
N GLY A 61 -0.22 7.39 -19.99
CA GLY A 61 -0.99 8.33 -20.80
C GLY A 61 -2.49 8.32 -20.51
N ARG A 62 -2.93 7.63 -19.46
CA ARG A 62 -4.33 7.56 -19.05
C ARG A 62 -4.50 8.00 -17.60
N LYS A 63 -5.28 9.06 -17.42
CA LYS A 63 -5.79 9.46 -16.10
C LYS A 63 -6.82 8.45 -15.60
N ILE A 64 -6.65 8.00 -14.36
CA ILE A 64 -7.64 7.17 -13.65
C ILE A 64 -8.27 8.03 -12.57
N GLN A 65 -9.54 8.38 -12.76
CA GLN A 65 -10.27 9.21 -11.81
C GLN A 65 -10.49 8.44 -10.50
N GLY A 66 -10.24 9.12 -9.37
CA GLY A 66 -10.33 8.55 -8.04
C GLY A 66 -9.04 7.94 -7.53
N THR A 67 -7.93 8.07 -8.27
CA THR A 67 -6.58 7.64 -7.83
C THR A 67 -5.69 8.81 -7.44
N GLU A 68 -6.16 10.05 -7.54
CA GLU A 68 -5.40 11.26 -7.17
C GLU A 68 -5.32 11.47 -5.65
N GLU A 69 -6.11 10.71 -4.89
CA GLU A 69 -6.18 10.81 -3.44
C GLU A 69 -4.85 10.39 -2.79
N LYS A 70 -4.40 11.19 -1.82
CA LYS A 70 -3.06 11.09 -1.23
C LYS A 70 -3.06 10.67 0.23
N GLY A 71 -4.12 11.02 0.95
CA GLY A 71 -4.21 10.91 2.39
C GLY A 71 -4.19 9.47 2.91
N ILE A 72 -4.07 9.37 4.23
CA ILE A 72 -4.23 8.11 4.97
C ILE A 72 -5.68 7.61 4.83
N GLY A 73 -5.85 6.32 4.56
CA GLY A 73 -7.12 5.65 4.29
C GLY A 73 -7.46 5.53 2.80
N PHE A 74 -6.73 6.19 1.90
CA PHE A 74 -7.04 6.19 0.47
C PHE A 74 -6.32 5.12 -0.34
N GLY A 75 -5.30 4.45 0.20
CA GLY A 75 -4.55 3.44 -0.56
C GLY A 75 -5.43 2.30 -1.05
N TRP A 76 -6.33 1.83 -0.18
CA TRP A 76 -7.29 0.79 -0.54
C TRP A 76 -8.22 1.25 -1.69
N GLN A 77 -8.83 2.42 -1.56
CA GLN A 77 -9.72 2.98 -2.58
C GLN A 77 -9.01 3.17 -3.93
N ASN A 78 -7.83 3.77 -3.92
CA ASN A 78 -7.01 3.96 -5.12
C ASN A 78 -6.68 2.62 -5.79
N THR A 79 -6.33 1.61 -4.99
CA THR A 79 -6.04 0.26 -5.47
C THR A 79 -7.27 -0.36 -6.13
N GLN A 80 -8.48 -0.15 -5.61
CA GLN A 80 -9.71 -0.62 -6.27
C GLN A 80 -9.94 0.05 -7.63
N TYR A 81 -9.70 1.35 -7.74
CA TYR A 81 -9.80 2.06 -9.04
C TYR A 81 -8.76 1.56 -10.04
N LEU A 82 -7.52 1.33 -9.61
CA LEU A 82 -6.47 0.72 -10.42
C LEU A 82 -6.83 -0.69 -10.89
N ARG A 83 -7.38 -1.51 -10.00
CA ARG A 83 -7.87 -2.86 -10.30
C ARG A 83 -8.96 -2.81 -11.37
N LYS A 84 -9.95 -1.94 -11.20
CA LYS A 84 -11.04 -1.72 -12.16
C LYS A 84 -10.54 -1.20 -13.51
N ALA A 85 -9.48 -0.39 -13.54
CA ALA A 85 -8.87 0.08 -14.77
C ALA A 85 -8.20 -1.06 -15.58
N GLY A 86 -7.76 -2.13 -14.92
CA GLY A 86 -7.29 -3.38 -15.56
C GLY A 86 -5.93 -3.31 -16.26
N CYS A 87 -5.24 -2.16 -16.18
CA CYS A 87 -3.99 -1.89 -16.88
C CYS A 87 -2.77 -1.71 -15.94
N SER A 88 -2.89 -2.05 -14.65
CA SER A 88 -1.80 -1.93 -13.66
C SER A 88 -1.12 -3.29 -13.39
N PRO A 89 0.12 -3.52 -13.87
CA PRO A 89 0.88 -4.74 -13.57
C PRO A 89 1.17 -4.94 -12.08
N MET A 90 1.45 -3.89 -11.32
CA MET A 90 1.64 -3.99 -9.86
C MET A 90 0.38 -4.52 -9.16
N VAL A 91 -0.82 -4.05 -9.55
CA VAL A 91 -2.07 -4.58 -8.98
C VAL A 91 -2.34 -6.01 -9.44
N LYS A 92 -1.98 -6.38 -10.67
CA LYS A 92 -2.07 -7.79 -11.12
C LYS A 92 -1.14 -8.74 -10.35
N GLN A 93 -0.01 -8.25 -9.82
CA GLN A 93 0.83 -9.02 -8.92
C GLN A 93 0.19 -9.13 -7.54
N LEU A 94 -0.28 -8.00 -6.99
CA LEU A 94 -0.99 -7.92 -5.72
C LEU A 94 -2.17 -8.90 -5.65
N ASP A 95 -2.98 -8.96 -6.71
CA ASP A 95 -4.19 -9.80 -6.79
C ASP A 95 -3.92 -11.32 -6.74
N LYS A 96 -2.66 -11.73 -6.87
CA LYS A 96 -2.24 -13.15 -6.77
C LYS A 96 -1.80 -13.53 -5.36
N ILE A 97 -1.72 -12.56 -4.44
CA ILE A 97 -1.25 -12.80 -3.09
C ILE A 97 -2.40 -13.34 -2.25
N ASN A 98 -2.16 -14.54 -1.73
CA ASN A 98 -2.81 -15.03 -0.52
C ASN A 98 -1.69 -15.27 0.50
N TYR A 99 -1.66 -14.45 1.55
CA TYR A 99 -0.66 -14.56 2.61
C TYR A 99 -1.38 -14.66 3.96
N ASN A 100 -1.08 -15.72 4.72
CA ASN A 100 -1.74 -16.05 5.98
C ASN A 100 -3.29 -16.07 5.90
N GLY A 101 -3.86 -16.46 4.75
CA GLY A 101 -5.30 -16.51 4.52
C GLY A 101 -5.92 -15.19 4.06
N TYR A 102 -5.13 -14.12 3.90
CA TYR A 102 -5.61 -12.80 3.52
C TYR A 102 -5.32 -12.47 2.05
N THR A 103 -6.32 -11.92 1.38
CA THR A 103 -6.30 -11.50 -0.05
C THR A 103 -6.67 -10.02 -0.24
N ASP A 104 -6.95 -9.32 0.85
CA ASP A 104 -7.39 -7.92 0.92
C ASP A 104 -6.23 -6.92 0.94
N TRP A 105 -5.02 -7.36 0.59
CA TRP A 105 -3.84 -6.51 0.46
C TRP A 105 -4.05 -5.42 -0.60
N PHE A 106 -3.49 -4.24 -0.35
CA PHE A 106 -3.57 -3.07 -1.22
C PHE A 106 -2.22 -2.34 -1.35
N ILE A 107 -2.12 -1.40 -2.28
CA ILE A 107 -0.95 -0.53 -2.42
C ILE A 107 -1.27 0.80 -1.73
N GLY A 108 -0.42 1.21 -0.79
CA GLY A 108 -0.65 2.43 -0.01
C GLY A 108 -0.72 3.71 -0.85
N SER A 109 -1.51 4.68 -0.41
CA SER A 109 -1.48 6.05 -0.93
C SER A 109 -0.12 6.69 -0.65
N ILE A 110 0.17 7.82 -1.27
CA ILE A 110 1.47 8.47 -1.08
C ILE A 110 1.74 8.87 0.38
N ASP A 111 0.72 9.27 1.15
CA ASP A 111 0.91 9.59 2.57
C ASP A 111 1.08 8.33 3.42
N GLU A 112 0.38 7.24 3.10
CA GLU A 112 0.57 5.93 3.77
C GLU A 112 1.96 5.34 3.50
N MET A 113 2.41 5.39 2.24
CA MET A 113 3.77 5.01 1.87
C MET A 113 4.81 5.89 2.58
N SER A 114 4.50 7.17 2.77
CA SER A 114 5.36 8.11 3.52
C SER A 114 5.41 7.82 5.02
N LEU A 115 4.34 7.29 5.62
CA LEU A 115 4.34 6.78 6.99
C LEU A 115 5.19 5.51 7.09
N PHE A 116 4.97 4.56 6.18
CA PHE A 116 5.68 3.30 6.15
C PHE A 116 7.20 3.50 6.09
N ILE A 117 7.73 4.27 5.13
CA ILE A 117 9.18 4.50 5.02
C ILE A 117 9.80 5.26 6.20
N LYS A 118 8.98 5.94 7.02
CA LYS A 118 9.43 6.62 8.24
C LYS A 118 9.35 5.72 9.47
N SER A 119 8.74 4.54 9.37
CA SER A 119 8.69 3.59 10.47
C SER A 119 10.08 3.02 10.74
N ILE A 120 10.40 2.85 12.02
CA ILE A 120 11.74 2.48 12.48
C ILE A 120 12.07 0.99 12.27
N GLU A 121 11.08 0.20 11.82
CA GLU A 121 11.14 -1.26 11.71
C GLU A 121 11.18 -1.77 10.28
N VAL A 122 11.20 -0.87 9.28
CA VAL A 122 11.27 -1.30 7.89
C VAL A 122 12.54 -2.13 7.69
N PRO A 123 12.43 -3.43 7.33
CA PRO A 123 13.58 -4.23 6.97
C PRO A 123 14.33 -3.53 5.85
N LYS A 124 15.67 -3.56 5.87
CA LYS A 124 16.46 -3.11 4.72
C LYS A 124 16.21 -4.11 3.59
N PHE A 125 15.15 -3.88 2.83
CA PHE A 125 14.86 -4.65 1.63
C PHE A 125 16.07 -4.59 0.69
N GLU A 126 16.53 -5.74 0.24
CA GLU A 126 17.76 -5.83 -0.52
C GLU A 126 17.60 -5.23 -1.93
N GLY A 127 18.57 -4.41 -2.34
CA GLY A 127 18.73 -3.97 -3.72
C GLY A 127 18.76 -2.46 -3.96
N ASP A 128 19.51 -2.08 -4.98
CA ASP A 128 19.92 -0.72 -5.35
C ASP A 128 18.82 0.14 -6.00
N LEU A 129 17.58 0.12 -5.50
CA LEU A 129 16.56 1.08 -5.93
C LEU A 129 15.72 1.55 -4.74
N SER A 130 15.99 2.80 -4.34
CA SER A 130 15.40 3.49 -3.20
C SER A 130 13.95 3.94 -3.38
N PHE A 131 13.29 3.62 -4.49
CA PHE A 131 11.95 4.14 -4.81
C PHE A 131 10.88 3.06 -4.71
N TYR A 132 9.73 3.44 -4.17
CA TYR A 132 8.53 2.61 -4.12
C TYR A 132 7.34 3.35 -4.72
N TRP A 133 6.57 2.65 -5.56
CA TRP A 133 5.27 3.15 -6.01
C TRP A 133 4.33 3.35 -4.83
N SER A 134 3.54 4.42 -4.90
CA SER A 134 2.27 4.51 -4.19
C SER A 134 1.11 4.25 -5.16
N SER A 135 -0.10 4.06 -4.67
CA SER A 135 -1.31 3.96 -5.48
C SER A 135 -1.83 5.33 -5.93
N SER A 136 -1.22 6.43 -5.50
CA SER A 136 -1.64 7.80 -5.83
C SER A 136 -1.08 8.24 -7.19
N GLN A 137 -1.98 8.59 -8.12
CA GLN A 137 -1.63 9.24 -9.37
C GLN A 137 -1.13 10.67 -9.12
N HIS A 138 -0.16 11.11 -9.91
CA HIS A 138 0.28 12.50 -9.96
C HIS A 138 -0.19 13.12 -11.26
N ASP A 139 -1.04 14.13 -11.16
CA ASP A 139 -1.38 15.00 -12.29
C ASP A 139 -0.94 16.42 -11.93
N ASP A 140 -0.14 17.03 -12.80
CA ASP A 140 0.19 18.45 -12.71
C ASP A 140 -0.53 19.24 -13.81
N PRO A 141 -1.49 20.12 -13.46
CA PRO A 141 -2.23 20.90 -14.45
C PRO A 141 -1.37 21.95 -15.17
N TYR A 142 -0.23 22.36 -14.61
CA TYR A 142 0.64 23.38 -15.18
C TYR A 142 1.57 22.82 -16.27
N TRP A 143 1.94 21.54 -16.18
CA TRP A 143 2.89 20.90 -17.10
C TRP A 143 2.23 19.97 -18.13
N ASN A 144 0.89 19.97 -18.23
CA ASN A 144 0.12 19.05 -19.08
C ASN A 144 0.44 17.57 -18.80
N ASP A 145 0.81 17.25 -17.56
CA ASP A 145 1.26 15.93 -17.14
C ASP A 145 0.09 15.02 -16.74
N TYR A 146 -0.99 15.08 -17.49
CA TYR A 146 -2.23 14.39 -17.14
C TYR A 146 -2.12 12.90 -17.44
N GLY A 147 -2.20 12.09 -16.40
CA GLY A 147 -2.26 10.64 -16.52
C GLY A 147 -0.93 9.98 -16.93
N ILE A 148 0.18 10.70 -16.91
CA ILE A 148 1.50 10.18 -17.29
C ILE A 148 2.32 9.76 -16.06
N ASN A 149 2.16 10.45 -14.93
CA ASN A 149 2.95 10.23 -13.73
C ASN A 149 2.14 9.63 -12.55
N ALA A 150 2.87 8.99 -11.64
CA ALA A 150 2.37 8.54 -10.35
C ALA A 150 3.39 8.86 -9.25
N TYR A 151 2.92 8.96 -8.02
CA TYR A 151 3.80 9.27 -6.90
C TYR A 151 4.64 8.07 -6.49
N VAL A 152 5.92 8.33 -6.21
CA VAL A 152 6.85 7.40 -5.57
C VAL A 152 7.39 8.00 -4.28
N VAL A 153 7.68 7.15 -3.31
CA VAL A 153 8.46 7.53 -2.14
C VAL A 153 9.91 7.11 -2.29
N HIS A 154 10.83 7.89 -1.70
CA HIS A 154 12.25 7.52 -1.64
C HIS A 154 12.64 7.11 -0.23
N PHE A 155 13.14 5.88 -0.07
CA PHE A 155 13.48 5.27 1.21
C PHE A 155 14.48 6.12 2.02
N PHE A 156 15.57 6.59 1.41
CA PHE A 156 16.57 7.42 2.10
C PHE A 156 16.22 8.91 2.15
N ARG A 157 15.09 9.33 1.55
CA ARG A 157 14.66 10.74 1.49
C ARG A 157 13.14 10.85 1.69
N PRO A 158 12.63 10.37 2.83
CA PRO A 158 11.19 10.21 3.07
C PRO A 158 10.43 11.52 3.24
N SER A 159 11.13 12.65 3.33
CA SER A 159 10.55 13.99 3.44
C SER A 159 10.19 14.62 2.09
N TYR A 160 10.56 13.99 0.98
CA TYR A 160 10.32 14.52 -0.36
C TYR A 160 9.29 13.67 -1.10
N LEU A 161 8.32 14.35 -1.71
CA LEU A 161 7.39 13.74 -2.65
C LEU A 161 8.05 13.68 -4.02
N TYR A 162 8.19 12.48 -4.55
CA TYR A 162 8.69 12.25 -5.89
C TYR A 162 7.56 11.70 -6.76
N HIS A 163 7.72 11.82 -8.06
CA HIS A 163 6.88 11.15 -9.03
C HIS A 163 7.75 10.53 -10.12
N SER A 164 7.19 9.58 -10.84
CA SER A 164 7.82 8.96 -12.00
C SER A 164 6.77 8.63 -13.04
N VAL A 165 7.21 8.52 -14.29
CA VAL A 165 6.38 8.03 -15.40
C VAL A 165 5.86 6.64 -15.10
N LYS A 166 4.57 6.43 -15.32
CA LYS A 166 3.85 5.22 -14.94
C LYS A 166 4.37 3.93 -15.60
N GLY A 167 5.06 4.06 -16.74
CA GLY A 167 5.70 2.94 -17.45
C GLY A 167 6.99 2.41 -16.80
N ARG A 168 7.57 3.14 -15.84
CA ARG A 168 8.83 2.74 -15.19
C ARG A 168 8.62 1.56 -14.26
N GLN A 169 9.55 0.61 -14.28
CA GLN A 169 9.57 -0.54 -13.38
C GLN A 169 10.11 -0.11 -12.00
N VAL A 170 9.26 -0.10 -10.98
CA VAL A 170 9.62 0.25 -9.58
C VAL A 170 8.98 -0.78 -8.65
N LYS A 171 9.58 -1.02 -7.49
CA LYS A 171 9.01 -1.90 -6.46
C LYS A 171 7.82 -1.22 -5.75
N THR A 172 7.05 -2.00 -5.01
CA THR A 172 6.06 -1.52 -4.04
C THR A 172 5.93 -2.52 -2.90
N VAL A 173 5.35 -2.08 -1.78
CA VAL A 173 5.07 -2.93 -0.63
C VAL A 173 3.55 -3.06 -0.46
N PRO A 174 3.01 -4.28 -0.31
CA PRO A 174 1.60 -4.48 0.03
C PRO A 174 1.29 -4.06 1.47
N PHE A 175 0.17 -3.37 1.66
CA PHE A 175 -0.40 -3.02 2.96
C PHE A 175 -1.73 -3.73 3.18
N ARG A 176 -2.14 -3.83 4.44
CA ARG A 176 -3.43 -4.37 4.84
C ARG A 176 -3.95 -3.63 6.06
N ASN A 177 -5.28 -3.45 6.12
CA ASN A 177 -5.95 -2.90 7.30
C ASN A 177 -6.30 -4.05 8.26
N PHE A 178 -6.27 -3.78 9.56
CA PHE A 178 -6.78 -4.68 10.58
C PHE A 178 -7.67 -3.92 11.56
#